data_AF-F5YIT2-F1
#
_entry.id   AF-F5YIT2-F1
#
_cell.length_a   1.000
_cell.length_b   1.000
_cell.length_c   1.000
_cell.angle_alpha   90.00
_cell.angle_beta   90.00
_cell.angle_gamma   90.00
#
_symmetry.space_group_name_H-M   'P 1'
#
loop_
_entity.id
_entity.type
_entity.pdbx_description
1 polymer ?
#
loop_
_entity_poly.entity_id
_entity_poly.type
_entity_poly.pdbx_seq_one_letter_code
_entity_poly.pdbx_strand_id
1 'polypeptide(L)'
;MANPFANSIKFLAAINLLASPQGATIKTLMEHLSISRRTAFRLLEALEELGLPLIDEQSGPRVEKVYRLMDSYVLKLPNMAILNPGLTAQEIETLLTLLEYHEKLQKLEKASTINAIRQKIMALIPKGLDKLTNRGAMF
;
A
#
# COMPACT_ATOMS: atom_id res chain seq x y z
N MET A 1 2.17 34.09 -7.63
CA MET A 1 1.70 33.39 -6.41
C MET A 1 2.10 31.93 -6.52
N ALA A 2 2.65 31.32 -5.46
CA ALA A 2 2.94 29.89 -5.45
C ALA A 2 1.62 29.11 -5.51
N ASN A 3 1.51 28.13 -6.42
CA ASN A 3 0.31 27.29 -6.52
C ASN A 3 0.20 26.44 -5.23
N PRO A 4 -0.87 26.60 -4.42
CA PRO A 4 -1.03 25.89 -3.15
C PRO A 4 -1.13 24.37 -3.33
N PHE A 5 -1.50 23.90 -4.51
CA PHE A 5 -1.64 22.48 -4.84
C PHE A 5 -0.40 21.88 -5.50
N ALA A 6 0.69 22.65 -5.69
CA ALA A 6 1.88 22.19 -6.40
C ALA A 6 2.47 20.90 -5.79
N ASN A 7 2.49 20.80 -4.46
CA ASN A 7 2.98 19.61 -3.77
C ASN A 7 2.04 18.40 -3.94
N SER A 8 0.73 18.62 -3.87
CA SER A 8 -0.28 17.57 -4.09
C SER A 8 -0.25 17.03 -5.52
N ILE A 9 -0.05 17.90 -6.52
CA ILE A 9 0.08 17.50 -7.92
C ILE A 9 1.34 16.64 -8.11
N LYS A 10 2.48 17.04 -7.52
CA LYS A 10 3.71 16.24 -7.57
C LYS A 10 3.56 14.89 -6.88
N PHE A 11 2.81 14.83 -5.78
CA PHE A 11 2.52 13.60 -5.06
C PHE A 11 1.69 12.62 -5.92
N LEU A 12 0.60 13.09 -6.53
CA LEU A 12 -0.21 12.28 -7.45
C LEU A 12 0.59 11.81 -8.68
N ALA A 13 1.43 12.69 -9.23
CA ALA A 13 2.32 12.34 -10.33
C ALA A 13 3.36 11.27 -9.92
N ALA A 14 3.88 11.33 -8.69
CA ALA A 14 4.78 10.31 -8.17
C ALA A 14 4.09 8.95 -8.03
N ILE A 15 2.84 8.93 -7.54
CA ILE A 15 2.03 7.70 -7.46
C ILE A 15 1.88 7.09 -8.86
N ASN A 16 1.56 7.88 -9.88
CA ASN A 16 1.45 7.40 -11.26
C ASN A 16 2.74 6.77 -11.78
N LEU A 17 3.90 7.39 -11.50
CA LEU A 17 5.20 6.88 -11.93
C LEU A 17 5.54 5.55 -11.24
N LEU A 18 5.31 5.47 -9.92
CA LEU A 18 5.62 4.30 -9.10
C LEU A 18 4.63 3.14 -9.34
N ALA A 19 3.39 3.44 -9.73
CA ALA A 19 2.39 2.46 -10.11
C ALA A 19 2.55 1.91 -11.53
N SER A 20 3.44 2.51 -12.34
CA SER A 20 3.68 2.06 -13.70
C SER A 20 4.30 0.65 -13.69
N PRO A 21 4.06 -0.19 -14.72
CA PRO A 21 4.63 -1.54 -14.77
C PRO A 21 6.16 -1.55 -14.66
N GLN A 22 6.82 -0.52 -15.21
CA GLN A 22 8.27 -0.35 -15.19
C GLN A 22 8.79 0.28 -13.90
N GLY A 23 7.91 0.80 -13.04
CA GLY A 23 8.28 1.58 -11.87
C GLY A 23 8.98 2.89 -12.19
N ALA A 24 9.69 3.42 -11.22
CA ALA A 24 10.50 4.63 -11.39
C ALA A 24 11.85 4.49 -10.70
N THR A 25 12.90 5.04 -11.32
CA THR A 25 14.17 5.28 -10.64
C THR A 25 14.15 6.65 -9.96
N ILE A 26 15.11 6.90 -9.07
CA ILE A 26 15.30 8.24 -8.49
C ILE A 26 15.53 9.28 -9.59
N LYS A 27 16.27 8.93 -10.64
CA LYS A 27 16.49 9.82 -11.78
C LYS A 27 15.17 10.18 -12.48
N THR A 28 14.32 9.19 -12.77
CA THR A 28 13.00 9.42 -13.38
C THR A 28 12.13 10.33 -12.51
N LEU A 29 12.11 10.10 -11.19
CA LEU A 29 11.36 10.94 -10.25
C LEU A 29 11.86 12.38 -10.21
N MET A 30 13.18 12.58 -10.21
CA MET A 30 13.79 13.91 -10.23
C MET A 30 13.41 14.69 -11.49
N GLU A 31 13.51 14.04 -12.66
CA GLU A 31 13.22 14.63 -13.97
C GLU A 31 11.73 14.96 -14.10
N HIS A 32 10.84 14.00 -13.89
CA HIS A 32 9.40 14.20 -14.09
C HIS A 32 8.76 15.13 -13.06
N LEU A 33 9.23 15.12 -11.80
CA LEU A 33 8.64 15.95 -10.75
C LEU A 33 9.38 17.27 -10.55
N SER A 34 10.51 17.47 -11.26
CA SER A 34 11.41 18.61 -11.08
C SER A 34 11.74 18.81 -9.60
N ILE A 35 12.33 17.79 -8.98
CA ILE A 35 12.70 17.76 -7.55
C ILE A 35 14.16 17.35 -7.35
N SER A 36 14.73 17.74 -6.20
CA SER A 36 16.07 17.30 -5.83
C SER A 36 16.11 15.81 -5.49
N ARG A 37 17.30 15.20 -5.58
CA ARG A 37 17.53 13.81 -5.13
C ARG A 37 17.05 13.58 -3.69
N ARG A 38 17.37 14.51 -2.78
CA ARG A 38 16.95 14.42 -1.37
C ARG A 38 15.43 14.44 -1.24
N THR A 39 14.75 15.28 -2.03
CA THR A 39 13.29 15.35 -2.04
C THR A 39 12.68 14.07 -2.60
N ALA A 40 13.31 13.44 -3.60
CA ALA A 40 12.84 12.16 -4.13
C ALA A 40 12.89 11.05 -3.06
N PHE A 41 14.01 10.90 -2.34
CA PHE A 41 14.08 9.94 -1.24
C PHE A 41 13.07 10.22 -0.12
N ARG A 42 12.93 11.49 0.29
CA ARG A 42 11.92 11.87 1.29
C ARG A 42 10.49 11.59 0.83
N LEU A 43 10.22 11.67 -0.47
CA LEU A 43 8.91 11.34 -1.03
C LEU A 43 8.64 9.83 -0.92
N LEU A 44 9.65 8.99 -1.17
CA LEU A 44 9.52 7.54 -1.00
C LEU A 44 9.30 7.16 0.47
N GLU A 45 10.08 7.75 1.38
CA GLU A 45 9.90 7.57 2.84
C GLU A 45 8.49 7.99 3.27
N ALA A 46 8.01 9.14 2.81
CA ALA A 46 6.66 9.62 3.13
C ALA A 46 5.56 8.70 2.59
N LEU A 47 5.75 8.06 1.44
CA LEU A 47 4.79 7.08 0.91
C LEU A 47 4.74 5.83 1.80
N GLU A 48 5.89 5.31 2.24
CA GLU A 48 5.95 4.18 3.16
C GLU A 48 5.35 4.51 4.54
N GLU A 49 5.64 5.70 5.08
CA GLU A 49 5.04 6.21 6.32
C GLU A 49 3.50 6.34 6.23
N LEU A 50 2.98 6.63 5.03
CA LEU A 50 1.55 6.67 4.74
C LEU A 50 0.92 5.28 4.52
N GLY A 51 1.71 4.21 4.66
CA GLY A 51 1.25 2.83 4.48
C GLY A 51 1.16 2.39 3.02
N LEU A 52 1.91 3.02 2.11
CA LEU A 52 2.00 2.64 0.70
C LEU A 52 3.34 1.93 0.45
N PRO A 53 3.40 0.60 0.67
CA PRO A 53 4.66 -0.13 0.60
C PRO A 53 5.25 -0.10 -0.82
N LEU A 54 6.55 0.18 -0.87
CA LEU A 54 7.33 0.17 -2.10
C LEU A 54 8.10 -1.15 -2.21
N ILE A 55 8.07 -1.73 -3.41
CA ILE A 55 8.93 -2.84 -3.81
C ILE A 55 10.17 -2.23 -4.45
N ASP A 56 11.34 -2.69 -4.03
CA ASP A 56 12.58 -2.37 -4.68
C ASP A 56 13.14 -3.54 -5.49
N GLU A 57 13.38 -3.29 -6.77
CA GLU A 57 14.04 -4.27 -7.64
C GLU A 57 15.42 -3.76 -8.04
N GLN A 58 16.43 -4.53 -7.64
CA GLN A 58 17.79 -4.34 -8.08
C GLN A 58 18.16 -5.49 -9.03
N SER A 59 18.12 -5.23 -10.33
CA SER A 59 18.52 -6.23 -11.34
C SER A 59 20.04 -6.28 -11.53
N GLY A 60 20.79 -6.43 -10.43
CA GLY A 60 22.25 -6.59 -10.43
C GLY A 60 23.06 -5.36 -9.97
N PRO A 61 24.39 -5.53 -9.79
CA PRO A 61 25.27 -4.58 -9.09
C PRO A 61 25.51 -3.24 -9.82
N ARG A 62 25.11 -3.13 -11.09
CA ARG A 62 25.31 -1.93 -11.92
C ARG A 62 24.00 -1.32 -12.42
N VAL A 63 22.85 -1.91 -12.06
CA VAL A 63 21.53 -1.47 -12.51
C VAL A 63 20.95 -0.51 -11.48
N GLU A 64 20.42 0.61 -11.98
CA GLU A 64 19.78 1.63 -11.15
C GLU A 64 18.57 1.02 -10.42
N LYS A 65 18.44 1.32 -9.13
CA LYS A 65 17.37 0.78 -8.29
C LYS A 65 16.02 1.29 -8.79
N VAL A 66 15.11 0.36 -9.07
CA VAL A 66 13.75 0.65 -9.52
C VAL A 66 12.80 0.51 -8.34
N TYR A 67 11.96 1.51 -8.14
CA TYR A 67 10.94 1.55 -7.09
C TYR A 67 9.56 1.37 -7.72
N ARG A 68 8.74 0.53 -7.10
CA ARG A 68 7.36 0.26 -7.51
C ARG A 68 6.41 0.31 -6.33
N LEU A 69 5.22 0.87 -6.52
CA LEU A 69 4.14 0.66 -5.56
C LEU A 69 3.65 -0.77 -5.67
N MET A 70 3.39 -1.41 -4.52
CA MET A 70 2.80 -2.75 -4.53
C MET A 70 1.41 -2.70 -5.17
N ASP A 71 1.16 -3.58 -6.15
CA ASP A 71 -0.05 -3.53 -7.00
C ASP A 71 -1.35 -3.58 -6.19
N SER A 72 -1.35 -4.22 -5.02
CA SER A 72 -2.52 -4.31 -4.15
C SER A 72 -2.99 -2.95 -3.59
N TYR A 73 -2.10 -1.96 -3.53
CA TYR A 73 -2.36 -0.61 -2.99
C TYR A 73 -2.75 0.40 -4.07
N VAL A 74 -2.84 -0.04 -5.33
CA VAL A 74 -3.10 0.83 -6.47
C VAL A 74 -4.27 0.34 -7.30
N LEU A 75 -5.26 1.21 -7.49
CA LEU A 75 -6.29 1.03 -8.51
C LEU A 75 -5.81 1.69 -9.81
N LYS A 76 -5.53 0.85 -10.82
CA LYS A 76 -5.15 1.32 -12.16
C LYS A 76 -6.40 1.69 -12.95
N LEU A 77 -6.51 2.95 -13.34
CA LEU A 77 -7.51 3.49 -14.26
C LEU A 77 -6.84 3.77 -15.63
N PRO A 78 -7.61 3.92 -16.72
CA PRO A 78 -7.05 4.02 -18.08
C PRO A 78 -5.94 5.06 -18.27
N ASN A 79 -5.97 6.16 -17.50
CA ASN A 79 -4.99 7.26 -17.59
C ASN A 79 -4.38 7.66 -16.24
N MET A 80 -4.67 6.95 -15.15
CA MET A 80 -4.16 7.31 -13.83
C MET A 80 -4.15 6.11 -12.87
N ALA A 81 -3.26 6.15 -11.91
CA ALA A 81 -3.26 5.30 -10.74
C ALA A 81 -3.82 6.12 -9.57
N ILE A 82 -4.79 5.56 -8.86
CA ILE A 82 -5.24 6.11 -7.58
C ILE A 82 -4.92 5.12 -6.47
N LEU A 83 -4.71 5.64 -5.27
CA LEU A 83 -4.52 4.80 -4.09
C LEU A 83 -5.80 4.01 -3.84
N ASN A 84 -5.65 2.73 -3.51
CA ASN A 84 -6.75 1.94 -2.99
C ASN A 84 -6.88 2.24 -1.49
N PRO A 85 -7.93 2.96 -1.03
CA PRO A 85 -8.06 3.33 0.38
C PRO A 85 -8.57 2.17 1.27
N GLY A 86 -8.93 1.03 0.68
CA GLY A 86 -9.41 -0.14 1.40
C GLY A 86 -8.27 -1.05 1.85
N LEU A 87 -8.52 -1.85 2.89
CA LEU A 87 -7.62 -2.93 3.26
C LEU A 87 -7.46 -3.90 2.09
N THR A 88 -6.23 -4.18 1.73
CA THR A 88 -5.89 -5.22 0.76
C THR A 88 -6.25 -6.59 1.33
N ALA A 89 -6.45 -7.60 0.46
CA ALA A 89 -6.72 -8.96 0.90
C ALA A 89 -5.63 -9.50 1.84
N GLN A 90 -4.37 -9.15 1.56
CA GLN A 90 -3.21 -9.53 2.38
C GLN A 90 -3.25 -8.90 3.78
N GLU A 91 -3.62 -7.63 3.89
CA GLU A 91 -3.75 -6.95 5.19
C GLU A 91 -4.90 -7.54 6.00
N ILE A 92 -6.03 -7.85 5.35
CA ILE A 92 -7.16 -8.52 5.99
C ILE A 92 -6.72 -9.88 6.55
N GLU A 93 -6.06 -10.70 5.73
CA GLU A 93 -5.55 -12.01 6.16
C GLU A 93 -4.56 -11.90 7.32
N THR A 94 -3.64 -10.93 7.23
CA THR A 94 -2.66 -10.65 8.29
C THR A 94 -3.35 -10.26 9.59
N LEU A 95 -4.33 -9.35 9.53
CA LEU A 95 -5.11 -8.92 10.69
C LEU A 95 -5.92 -10.07 11.30
N LEU A 96 -6.58 -10.89 10.47
CA LEU A 96 -7.33 -12.06 10.95
C LEU A 96 -6.42 -13.07 11.64
N THR A 97 -5.24 -13.34 11.07
CA THR A 97 -4.23 -14.24 11.67
C THR A 97 -3.73 -13.71 13.02
N LEU A 98 -3.45 -12.41 13.11
CA LEU A 98 -3.04 -11.77 14.37
C LEU A 98 -4.14 -11.86 15.43
N LEU A 99 -5.40 -11.65 15.05
CA LEU A 99 -6.55 -11.78 15.97
C LEU A 99 -6.68 -13.22 16.47
N GLU A 100 -6.53 -14.22 15.60
CA GLU A 100 -6.57 -15.64 15.98
C GLU A 100 -5.43 -16.03 16.90
N TYR A 101 -4.22 -15.53 16.64
CA TYR A 101 -3.07 -15.73 17.53
C TYR A 101 -3.33 -15.12 18.91
N HIS A 102 -3.90 -13.91 18.97
CA HIS A 102 -4.27 -13.27 20.23
C HIS A 102 -5.42 -13.97 20.96
N GLU A 103 -6.41 -14.51 20.26
CA GLU A 103 -7.51 -15.32 20.82
C GLU A 103 -6.97 -16.60 21.48
N LYS A 104 -5.99 -17.25 20.83
CA LYS A 104 -5.32 -18.46 21.36
C LYS A 104 -4.46 -18.15 22.59
N LEU A 105 -3.81 -16.97 22.64
CA LEU A 105 -2.97 -16.55 23.76
C LEU A 105 -3.75 -15.99 24.95
N GLN A 106 -4.84 -15.26 24.72
CA GLN A 106 -5.67 -14.68 25.78
C GLN A 106 -6.94 -15.50 25.96
N LYS A 107 -6.92 -16.42 26.93
CA LYS A 107 -8.14 -17.10 27.38
C LYS A 107 -9.12 -16.07 27.97
N LEU A 108 -10.16 -15.78 27.19
CA LEU A 108 -11.51 -15.35 27.60
C LEU A 108 -11.74 -13.91 28.11
N GLU A 109 -10.76 -13.10 28.50
CA GLU A 109 -11.06 -11.74 29.01
C GLU A 109 -11.43 -10.71 27.92
N LYS A 110 -11.02 -10.91 26.66
CA LYS A 110 -11.22 -9.94 25.56
C LYS A 110 -11.98 -10.49 24.35
N ALA A 111 -12.65 -11.62 24.49
CA ALA A 111 -13.31 -12.32 23.38
C ALA A 111 -14.36 -11.45 22.66
N SER A 112 -15.15 -10.67 23.41
CA SER A 112 -16.14 -9.75 22.83
C SER A 112 -15.50 -8.61 22.03
N THR A 113 -14.40 -8.05 22.53
CA THR A 113 -13.63 -7.00 21.84
C THR A 113 -12.97 -7.53 20.57
N ILE A 114 -12.38 -8.72 20.62
CA ILE A 114 -11.74 -9.36 19.46
C ILE A 114 -12.79 -9.65 18.38
N ASN A 115 -13.95 -10.19 18.76
CA ASN A 115 -15.04 -10.43 17.81
C ASN A 115 -15.57 -9.12 17.20
N ALA A 116 -15.73 -8.06 18.00
CA ALA A 116 -16.13 -6.75 17.49
C ALA A 116 -15.12 -6.16 16.48
N ILE A 117 -13.82 -6.34 16.71
CA ILE A 117 -12.77 -5.93 15.76
C ILE A 117 -12.87 -6.75 14.47
N ARG A 118 -13.03 -8.08 14.58
CA ARG A 118 -13.20 -8.99 13.43
C ARG A 118 -14.38 -8.55 12.55
N GLN A 119 -15.55 -8.28 13.16
CA GLN A 119 -16.74 -7.84 12.43
C GLN A 119 -16.53 -6.48 11.73
N LYS A 120 -15.86 -5.53 12.38
CA LYS A 120 -15.53 -4.23 11.78
C LYS A 120 -14.57 -4.37 10.60
N ILE A 121 -13.54 -5.22 10.70
CA ILE A 121 -12.62 -5.51 9.60
C ILE A 121 -13.37 -6.12 8.42
N MET A 122 -14.23 -7.13 8.68
CA MET A 122 -15.05 -7.76 7.64
C MET A 122 -15.99 -6.76 6.95
N ALA A 123 -16.53 -5.78 7.69
CA ALA A 123 -17.38 -4.73 7.13
C ALA A 123 -16.63 -3.69 6.27
N LEU A 124 -15.31 -3.55 6.47
CA LEU A 124 -14.45 -2.69 5.65
C LEU A 124 -14.04 -3.36 4.33
N ILE A 125 -14.34 -4.65 4.14
CA ILE A 125 -14.09 -5.37 2.88
C ILE A 125 -15.16 -4.95 1.86
N PRO A 126 -14.77 -4.41 0.69
CA PRO A 126 -15.71 -4.14 -0.39
C PRO A 126 -16.48 -5.41 -0.79
N LYS A 127 -17.81 -5.34 -0.89
CA LYS A 127 -18.66 -6.47 -1.27
C LYS A 127 -18.20 -7.04 -2.61
N GLY A 128 -17.80 -8.32 -2.64
CA GLY A 128 -17.25 -9.02 -3.82
C GLY A 128 -15.85 -9.61 -3.64
N LEU A 129 -15.11 -9.26 -2.58
CA LEU A 129 -13.80 -9.84 -2.20
C LEU A 129 -13.91 -10.90 -1.07
N ASP A 130 -15.11 -11.09 -0.53
CA ASP A 130 -15.50 -12.04 0.52
C ASP A 130 -15.25 -13.52 0.17
N LYS A 131 -15.09 -13.83 -1.13
CA LYS A 131 -14.84 -15.19 -1.61
C LYS A 131 -13.37 -15.61 -1.54
N LEU A 132 -12.43 -14.68 -1.39
CA LEU A 132 -11.00 -14.99 -1.34
C LEU A 132 -10.51 -15.35 0.07
N THR A 133 -11.18 -14.85 1.11
CA THR A 133 -10.83 -15.10 2.52
C THR A 133 -11.37 -16.44 3.07
N ASN A 134 -12.24 -17.15 2.34
CA ASN A 134 -12.85 -18.42 2.77
C ASN A 134 -12.07 -19.70 2.39
N ARG A 135 -10.83 -19.60 1.90
CA ARG A 135 -10.02 -20.79 1.56
C ARG A 135 -9.25 -21.40 2.74
N GLY A 136 -9.28 -20.80 3.93
CA GLY A 136 -8.58 -21.29 5.12
C GLY A 136 -9.40 -22.16 6.09
N ALA A 137 -10.69 -22.40 5.84
CA ALA A 137 -11.59 -23.10 6.77
C ALA A 137 -11.83 -24.60 6.44
N MET A 138 -10.86 -25.24 5.81
CA MET A 138 -10.73 -26.71 5.85
C MET A 138 -9.36 -27.00 6.41
N PHE A 139 -9.28 -27.28 7.71
CA PHE A 139 -8.45 -28.28 8.41
C PHE A 139 -8.57 -28.05 9.92
#